data_AF-A0A0G1NIL5-F1
#
_entry.id   AF-A0A0G1NIL5-F1
#
_cell.length_a   1.000
_cell.length_b   1.000
_cell.length_c   1.000
_cell.angle_alpha   90.00
_cell.angle_beta   90.00
_cell.angle_gamma   90.00
#
_symmetry.space_group_name_H-M   'P 1'
#
loop_
_entity.id
_entity.type
_entity.pdbx_description
1 polymer ?
#
loop_
_entity_poly.entity_id
_entity_poly.type
_entity_poly.pdbx_seq_one_letter_code
_entity_poly.pdbx_strand_id
1 'polypeptide(L)'
;MLKNYHKLLSKLNKNLNRFGPFFMLIFMLNLSFPHVAVGQTVAFGAQLPIDAGKIEILKKMPQTPGFPEVNIKEPRWTVNIWVTAYNSHPAQTDATPCITASGLNVCERNTEDILATNFRYLPFGTKVRLPQISGNKIYTIEDRMNTRYGQTVDIWMKDYDQARQFGRQYTIMEIL
;
A
#
# COMPACT_ATOMS: atom_id res chain seq x y z
N MET A 1 40.57 3.39 -57.73
CA MET A 1 40.36 3.08 -56.30
C MET A 1 39.25 2.05 -56.05
N LEU A 2 38.03 2.25 -56.59
CA LEU A 2 36.87 1.36 -56.34
C LEU A 2 37.03 -0.13 -56.75
N LYS A 3 37.71 -0.43 -57.87
CA LYS A 3 37.90 -1.83 -58.33
C LYS A 3 38.78 -2.68 -57.40
N ASN A 4 39.78 -2.07 -56.76
CA ASN A 4 40.63 -2.77 -55.78
C ASN A 4 39.88 -3.08 -54.49
N TYR A 5 38.98 -2.18 -54.07
CA TYR A 5 38.14 -2.39 -52.89
C TYR A 5 37.18 -3.57 -53.09
N HIS A 6 36.55 -3.66 -54.26
CA HIS A 6 35.64 -4.76 -54.55
C HIS A 6 36.36 -6.13 -54.61
N LYS A 7 37.59 -6.16 -55.15
CA LYS A 7 38.44 -7.36 -55.15
C LYS A 7 38.91 -7.75 -53.75
N LEU A 8 39.16 -6.78 -52.87
CA LEU A 8 39.50 -7.02 -51.48
C LEU A 8 38.30 -7.61 -50.71
N LEU A 9 37.11 -7.02 -50.87
CA LEU A 9 35.87 -7.49 -50.24
C LEU A 9 35.48 -8.89 -50.69
N SER A 10 35.60 -9.19 -51.99
CA SER A 10 35.29 -10.54 -52.49
C SER A 10 36.29 -11.58 -51.98
N LYS A 11 37.56 -11.22 -51.81
CA LYS A 11 38.60 -12.08 -51.23
C LYS A 11 38.39 -12.31 -49.73
N LEU A 12 37.97 -11.28 -48.99
CA LEU A 12 37.57 -11.37 -47.57
C LEU A 12 36.36 -12.27 -47.38
N ASN A 13 35.29 -12.07 -48.17
CA ASN A 13 34.09 -12.90 -48.12
C ASN A 13 34.39 -14.37 -48.46
N LYS A 14 35.24 -14.61 -49.46
CA LYS A 14 35.66 -15.98 -49.83
C LYS A 14 36.47 -16.66 -48.73
N ASN A 15 37.33 -15.93 -48.00
CA ASN A 15 38.05 -16.46 -46.85
C ASN A 15 37.12 -16.69 -45.65
N LEU A 16 36.16 -15.80 -45.41
CA LEU A 16 35.20 -15.94 -44.31
C LEU A 16 34.28 -17.15 -44.51
N ASN A 17 33.83 -17.43 -45.73
CA ASN A 17 33.04 -18.65 -46.02
C ASN A 17 33.90 -19.92 -45.97
N ARG A 18 35.21 -19.82 -46.20
CA ARG A 18 36.13 -20.97 -46.13
C ARG A 18 36.45 -21.38 -44.69
N PHE A 19 36.62 -20.41 -43.79
CA PHE A 19 37.01 -20.65 -42.39
C PHE A 19 35.86 -20.49 -41.39
N GLY A 20 34.76 -19.86 -41.79
CA GLY A 20 33.54 -19.68 -41.01
C GLY A 20 32.97 -20.96 -40.39
N PRO A 21 32.82 -22.08 -41.13
CA PRO A 21 32.30 -23.31 -40.54
C PRO A 21 33.24 -23.89 -39.46
N PHE A 22 34.56 -23.70 -39.59
CA PHE A 22 35.52 -24.09 -38.56
C PHE A 22 35.36 -23.25 -37.29
N PHE A 23 35.19 -21.94 -37.43
CA PHE A 23 34.97 -21.05 -36.30
C PHE A 23 33.65 -21.35 -35.58
N MET A 24 32.59 -21.63 -36.35
CA MET A 24 31.28 -22.06 -35.82
C MET A 24 31.38 -23.39 -35.06
N LEU A 25 32.13 -24.36 -35.59
CA LEU A 25 32.34 -25.65 -34.92
C LEU A 25 33.09 -25.48 -33.60
N ILE A 26 34.15 -24.66 -33.57
CA ILE A 26 34.90 -24.36 -32.34
C ILE A 26 34.00 -23.68 -31.31
N PHE A 27 33.16 -22.75 -31.74
CA PHE A 27 32.23 -22.06 -30.85
C PHE A 27 31.17 -23.00 -30.26
N MET A 28 30.59 -23.87 -31.10
CA MET A 28 29.63 -24.90 -30.66
C MET A 28 30.26 -25.91 -29.68
N LEU A 29 31.52 -26.29 -29.90
CA LEU A 29 32.27 -27.15 -28.98
C LEU A 29 32.51 -26.46 -27.62
N ASN A 30 32.83 -25.16 -27.60
CA ASN A 30 33.02 -24.44 -26.34
C ASN A 30 31.71 -24.33 -25.51
N LEU A 31 30.55 -24.28 -26.16
CA LEU A 31 29.25 -24.19 -25.47
C LEU A 31 28.70 -25.55 -25.00
N SER A 32 29.19 -26.66 -25.54
CA SER A 32 28.65 -28.00 -25.25
C SER A 32 29.27 -28.68 -24.02
N PHE A 33 30.38 -28.14 -23.49
CA PHE A 33 30.98 -28.64 -22.25
C PHE A 33 30.61 -27.75 -21.05
N PRO A 34 30.10 -28.33 -19.94
CA PRO A 34 29.89 -27.58 -18.71
C PRO A 34 31.24 -27.11 -18.17
N HIS A 35 31.40 -25.80 -17.99
CA HIS A 35 32.59 -25.26 -17.38
C HIS A 35 32.57 -25.59 -15.88
N VAL A 36 33.57 -26.33 -15.40
CA VAL A 36 33.72 -26.61 -13.98
C VAL A 36 34.11 -25.30 -13.29
N ALA A 37 33.18 -24.71 -12.55
CA ALA A 37 33.47 -23.60 -11.65
C ALA A 37 33.95 -24.19 -10.31
N VAL A 38 35.21 -23.97 -9.96
CA VAL A 38 35.73 -24.29 -8.63
C VAL A 38 35.30 -23.15 -7.69
N GLY A 39 34.32 -23.43 -6.83
CA GLY A 39 33.93 -22.51 -5.76
C GLY A 39 34.93 -22.57 -4.62
N GLN A 40 35.64 -21.48 -4.36
CA GLN A 40 36.48 -21.35 -3.17
C GLN A 40 35.59 -20.93 -1.99
N THR A 41 35.43 -21.80 -0.99
CA THR A 41 34.84 -21.39 0.29
C THR A 41 35.89 -20.60 1.05
N VAL A 42 35.78 -19.28 1.01
CA VAL A 42 36.45 -18.46 2.02
C VAL A 42 35.73 -18.76 3.33
N ALA A 43 36.36 -19.54 4.19
CA ALA A 43 35.97 -19.61 5.59
C ALA A 43 36.23 -18.22 6.18
N PHE A 44 35.28 -17.31 5.99
CA PHE A 44 35.20 -16.12 6.79
C PHE A 44 34.80 -16.60 8.17
N GLY A 45 35.82 -16.90 8.99
CA GLY A 45 35.66 -16.97 10.42
C GLY A 45 35.24 -15.59 10.90
N ALA A 46 33.95 -15.28 10.75
CA ALA A 46 33.31 -14.18 11.42
C ALA A 46 33.19 -14.57 12.89
N GLN A 47 34.34 -14.64 13.57
CA GLN A 47 34.36 -14.39 14.99
C GLN A 47 34.08 -12.90 15.13
N LEU A 48 32.81 -12.53 15.09
CA LEU A 48 32.39 -11.23 15.58
C LEU A 48 32.97 -11.11 17.00
N PRO A 49 33.62 -10.00 17.37
CA PRO A 49 33.87 -9.72 18.78
C PRO A 49 32.49 -9.44 19.41
N ILE A 50 31.80 -10.52 19.79
CA ILE A 50 30.40 -10.49 20.26
C ILE A 50 30.25 -9.62 21.52
N ASP A 51 31.34 -9.33 22.24
CA ASP A 51 31.29 -8.59 23.49
C ASP A 51 31.64 -7.09 23.35
N ALA A 52 32.72 -6.73 22.66
CA ALA A 52 33.14 -5.33 22.52
C ALA A 52 32.38 -4.57 21.43
N GLY A 53 32.12 -5.22 20.29
CA GLY A 53 31.47 -4.56 19.14
C GLY A 53 30.01 -4.23 19.40
N LYS A 54 29.31 -5.03 20.22
CA LYS A 54 27.90 -4.81 20.55
C LYS A 54 27.71 -3.54 21.38
N ILE A 55 28.57 -3.31 22.36
CA ILE A 55 28.51 -2.11 23.21
C ILE A 55 28.84 -0.85 22.42
N GLU A 56 29.84 -0.90 21.55
CA GLU A 56 30.22 0.26 20.72
C GLU A 56 29.16 0.58 19.66
N ILE A 57 28.55 -0.45 19.05
CA ILE A 57 27.44 -0.29 18.11
C ILE A 57 26.19 0.25 18.83
N LEU A 58 25.85 -0.26 20.01
CA LEU A 58 24.72 0.24 20.82
C LEU A 58 24.94 1.68 21.30
N LYS A 59 26.19 2.07 21.58
CA LYS A 59 26.56 3.44 21.96
C LYS A 59 26.53 4.41 20.78
N LYS A 60 26.75 3.90 19.56
CA LYS A 60 26.73 4.67 18.31
C LYS A 60 25.34 4.71 17.66
N MET A 61 24.42 3.86 18.10
CA MET A 61 23.01 3.97 17.76
C MET A 61 22.43 5.24 18.42
N PRO A 62 21.69 6.09 17.68
CA PRO A 62 20.98 7.21 18.27
C PRO A 62 20.05 6.67 19.37
N GLN A 63 20.16 7.20 20.59
CA GLN A 63 19.48 6.68 21.79
C GLN A 63 17.96 6.93 21.83
N THR A 64 17.34 7.15 20.68
CA THR A 64 15.89 7.13 20.54
C THR A 64 15.56 6.70 19.12
N PRO A 65 15.15 5.46 18.87
CA PRO A 65 14.22 5.20 17.79
C PRO A 65 12.89 5.80 18.23
N GLY A 66 12.79 7.14 18.20
CA GLY A 66 11.49 7.78 18.18
C GLY A 66 10.81 7.28 16.91
N PHE A 67 9.60 6.74 17.03
CA PHE A 67 8.77 6.57 15.85
C PHE A 67 8.76 7.89 15.08
N PRO A 68 8.81 7.86 13.73
CA PRO A 68 8.67 9.10 12.97
C PRO A 68 7.47 9.86 13.51
N GLU A 69 7.63 11.14 13.80
CA GLU A 69 6.51 11.96 14.26
C GLU A 69 5.36 11.76 13.26
N VAL A 70 4.20 11.36 13.79
CA VAL A 70 3.02 11.10 12.95
C VAL A 70 2.64 12.43 12.33
N ASN A 71 3.04 12.63 11.07
CA ASN A 71 2.61 13.79 10.30
C ASN A 71 1.11 13.63 10.06
N ILE A 72 0.32 14.38 10.83
CA ILE A 72 -1.15 14.37 10.72
C ILE A 72 -1.48 14.90 9.33
N LYS A 73 -2.04 14.04 8.48
CA LYS A 73 -2.42 14.42 7.11
C LYS A 73 -3.37 15.62 7.17
N GLU A 74 -2.96 16.71 6.53
CA GLU A 74 -3.76 17.93 6.37
C GLU A 74 -5.03 17.63 5.57
N PRO A 75 -6.18 18.25 5.93
CA PRO A 75 -7.43 18.04 5.21
C PRO A 75 -7.36 18.65 3.80
N ARG A 76 -7.92 17.95 2.82
CA ARG A 76 -8.10 18.46 1.46
C ARG A 76 -9.09 19.62 1.45
N TRP A 77 -10.17 19.52 2.22
CA TRP A 77 -11.19 20.55 2.42
C TRP A 77 -12.10 20.19 3.60
N THR A 78 -12.90 21.16 4.05
CA THR A 78 -13.77 21.05 5.23
C THR A 78 -15.20 21.41 4.93
N VAL A 79 -16.16 20.82 5.67
CA VAL A 79 -17.59 21.10 5.54
C VAL A 79 -18.29 21.11 6.89
N ASN A 80 -19.22 22.04 7.10
CA ASN A 80 -20.08 22.04 8.28
C ASN A 80 -21.26 21.09 8.06
N ILE A 81 -21.49 20.18 8.99
CA ILE A 81 -22.43 19.09 8.80
C ILE A 81 -23.06 18.61 10.12
N TRP A 82 -24.29 18.08 9.99
CA TRP A 82 -24.95 17.33 11.04
C TRP A 82 -24.43 15.89 11.10
N VAL A 83 -23.97 15.48 12.28
CA VAL A 83 -23.49 14.14 12.57
C VAL A 83 -24.46 13.47 13.53
N THR A 84 -24.84 12.25 13.21
CA THR A 84 -25.66 11.36 14.04
C THR A 84 -24.96 10.01 14.20
N ALA A 85 -25.55 9.09 14.94
CA ALA A 85 -25.02 7.75 15.11
C ALA A 85 -26.12 6.70 14.86
N TYR A 86 -25.72 5.57 14.31
CA TYR A 86 -26.55 4.39 14.10
C TYR A 86 -25.81 3.15 14.57
N ASN A 87 -26.53 2.05 14.77
CA ASN A 87 -25.96 0.75 15.08
C ASN A 87 -26.59 -0.35 14.23
N SER A 88 -26.03 -1.55 14.34
CA SER A 88 -26.52 -2.75 13.65
C SER A 88 -27.78 -3.35 14.30
N HIS A 89 -28.66 -2.54 14.88
CA HIS A 89 -29.95 -3.01 15.37
C HIS A 89 -30.95 -3.07 14.21
N PRO A 90 -31.71 -4.17 14.03
CA PRO A 90 -32.71 -4.28 12.95
C PRO A 90 -33.77 -3.18 12.87
N ALA A 91 -33.95 -2.37 13.93
CA ALA A 91 -34.88 -1.24 13.93
C ALA A 91 -34.29 0.02 13.28
N GLN A 92 -32.97 0.05 13.09
CA GLN A 92 -32.20 1.15 12.49
C GLN A 92 -31.67 0.80 11.09
N THR A 93 -31.69 -0.49 10.72
CA THR A 93 -31.18 -1.00 9.45
C THR A 93 -32.27 -1.71 8.64
N ASP A 94 -31.92 -2.21 7.46
CA ASP A 94 -32.78 -3.08 6.68
C ASP A 94 -32.64 -4.57 7.11
N ALA A 95 -32.95 -5.49 6.20
CA ALA A 95 -32.87 -6.94 6.43
C ALA A 95 -31.44 -7.45 6.72
N THR A 96 -30.40 -6.62 6.50
CA THR A 96 -28.98 -6.99 6.67
C THR A 96 -28.24 -6.03 7.61
N PRO A 97 -28.51 -6.07 8.93
CA PRO A 97 -27.98 -5.10 9.91
C PRO A 97 -26.45 -4.98 9.98
N CYS A 98 -25.74 -6.03 9.58
CA CYS A 98 -24.29 -6.10 9.64
C CYS A 98 -23.61 -5.78 8.30
N ILE A 99 -24.35 -5.64 7.20
CA ILE A 99 -23.76 -5.45 5.87
C ILE A 99 -23.99 -4.01 5.43
N THR A 100 -22.90 -3.28 5.22
CA THR A 100 -22.94 -1.91 4.70
C THR A 100 -23.19 -1.90 3.19
N ALA A 101 -23.55 -0.74 2.64
CA ALA A 101 -23.74 -0.55 1.21
C ALA A 101 -22.49 -0.82 0.34
N SER A 102 -21.28 -0.79 0.91
CA SER A 102 -20.05 -1.22 0.24
C SER A 102 -19.88 -2.75 0.18
N GLY A 103 -20.68 -3.50 0.94
CA GLY A 103 -20.55 -4.95 1.14
C GLY A 103 -19.68 -5.35 2.34
N LEU A 104 -19.12 -4.39 3.08
CA LEU A 104 -18.34 -4.65 4.29
C LEU A 104 -19.22 -5.12 5.46
N ASN A 105 -18.78 -6.19 6.15
CA ASN A 105 -19.43 -6.68 7.37
C ASN A 105 -18.92 -5.94 8.63
N VAL A 106 -19.72 -5.04 9.17
CA VAL A 106 -19.37 -4.22 10.36
C VAL A 106 -19.31 -5.04 11.64
N CYS A 107 -20.13 -6.08 11.76
CA CYS A 107 -20.20 -6.92 12.95
C CYS A 107 -18.95 -7.82 13.07
N GLU A 108 -18.45 -8.33 11.95
CA GLU A 108 -17.19 -9.08 11.91
C GLU A 108 -15.97 -8.17 12.08
N ARG A 109 -15.96 -7.01 11.40
CA ARG A 109 -14.86 -6.03 11.51
C ARG A 109 -14.72 -5.48 12.93
N ASN A 110 -15.84 -5.34 13.65
CA ASN A 110 -15.89 -4.96 15.05
C ASN A 110 -15.02 -3.71 15.35
N THR A 111 -15.07 -2.70 14.49
CA THR A 111 -14.29 -1.45 14.62
C THR A 111 -15.16 -0.26 14.24
N GLU A 112 -15.21 0.77 15.09
CA GLU A 112 -16.07 1.95 14.92
C GLU A 112 -15.40 3.03 14.07
N ASP A 113 -15.00 2.68 12.85
CA ASP A 113 -14.28 3.54 11.91
C ASP A 113 -15.07 3.79 10.61
N ILE A 114 -16.39 3.61 10.66
CA ILE A 114 -17.28 3.64 9.51
C ILE A 114 -18.30 4.78 9.62
N LEU A 115 -18.58 5.39 8.48
CA LEU A 115 -19.60 6.42 8.30
C LEU A 115 -20.55 6.05 7.16
N ALA A 116 -21.83 6.37 7.36
CA ALA A 116 -22.87 6.32 6.35
C ALA A 116 -23.21 7.73 5.86
N THR A 117 -23.33 7.91 4.54
CA THR A 117 -23.81 9.19 3.99
C THR A 117 -24.29 9.09 2.55
N ASN A 118 -25.21 9.98 2.16
CA ASN A 118 -25.76 10.09 0.81
C ASN A 118 -25.12 11.19 -0.04
N PHE A 119 -24.08 11.88 0.45
CA PHE A 119 -23.39 12.88 -0.38
C PHE A 119 -22.70 12.22 -1.58
N ARG A 120 -23.11 12.63 -2.78
CA ARG A 120 -22.57 12.12 -4.05
C ARG A 120 -21.06 12.36 -4.21
N TYR A 121 -20.53 13.41 -3.59
CA TYR A 121 -19.09 13.74 -3.64
C TYR A 121 -18.25 12.91 -2.66
N LEU A 122 -18.86 12.03 -1.86
CA LEU A 122 -18.18 11.11 -0.93
C LEU A 122 -18.36 9.64 -1.39
N PRO A 123 -17.56 9.18 -2.37
CA PRO A 123 -17.55 7.77 -2.76
C PRO A 123 -17.06 6.87 -1.62
N PHE A 124 -17.34 5.58 -1.72
CA PHE A 124 -16.84 4.60 -0.74
C PHE A 124 -15.31 4.62 -0.64
N GLY A 125 -14.79 4.32 0.54
CA GLY A 125 -13.36 4.40 0.85
C GLY A 125 -12.84 5.81 1.18
N THR A 126 -13.67 6.85 1.01
CA THR A 126 -13.27 8.23 1.35
C THR A 126 -12.93 8.33 2.84
N LYS A 127 -11.78 8.93 3.15
CA LYS A 127 -11.31 9.12 4.52
C LYS A 127 -11.70 10.49 5.02
N VAL A 128 -12.29 10.53 6.20
CA VAL A 128 -12.71 11.79 6.84
C VAL A 128 -12.33 11.80 8.31
N ARG A 129 -12.26 13.00 8.89
CA ARG A 129 -12.01 13.22 10.31
C ARG A 129 -13.07 14.15 10.87
N LEU A 130 -13.43 13.93 12.14
CA LEU A 130 -14.37 14.75 12.90
C LEU A 130 -13.65 15.29 14.14
N PRO A 131 -12.85 16.37 14.01
CA PRO A 131 -11.94 16.81 15.08
C PRO A 131 -12.63 17.11 16.41
N GLN A 132 -13.82 17.72 16.36
CA GLN A 132 -14.57 18.13 17.56
C GLN A 132 -15.27 16.96 18.27
N ILE A 133 -15.46 15.83 17.57
CA ILE A 133 -16.18 14.67 18.08
C ILE A 133 -15.20 13.55 18.49
N SER A 134 -14.25 13.25 17.63
CA SER A 134 -13.38 12.07 17.76
C SER A 134 -11.89 12.40 17.58
N GLY A 135 -11.52 13.69 17.64
CA GLY A 135 -10.14 14.15 17.50
C GLY A 135 -9.51 13.68 16.19
N ASN A 136 -8.40 12.96 16.30
CA ASN A 136 -7.62 12.50 15.15
C ASN A 136 -8.11 11.17 14.54
N LYS A 137 -9.23 10.61 15.03
CA LYS A 137 -9.79 9.36 14.50
C LYS A 137 -10.23 9.54 13.05
N ILE A 138 -9.77 8.63 12.19
CA ILE A 138 -10.15 8.59 10.79
C ILE A 138 -11.33 7.64 10.62
N TYR A 139 -12.34 8.12 9.90
CA TYR A 139 -13.49 7.35 9.48
C TYR A 139 -13.43 7.09 7.99
N THR A 140 -14.07 6.02 7.56
CA THR A 140 -14.19 5.63 6.16
C THR A 140 -15.65 5.60 5.76
N ILE A 141 -15.97 6.22 4.63
CA ILE A 141 -17.30 6.10 4.05
C ILE A 141 -17.44 4.70 3.47
N GLU A 142 -18.23 3.84 4.11
CA GLU A 142 -18.49 2.46 3.65
C GLU A 142 -19.98 2.17 3.50
N ASP A 143 -20.84 3.09 3.94
CA ASP A 143 -22.27 2.85 3.98
C ASP A 143 -23.10 4.03 3.43
N ARG A 144 -24.38 3.78 3.18
CA ARG A 144 -25.35 4.76 2.67
C ARG A 144 -26.53 4.86 3.62
N MET A 145 -27.16 6.03 3.60
CA MET A 145 -28.35 6.28 4.41
C MET A 145 -29.61 6.06 3.57
N ASN A 146 -30.76 5.90 4.20
CA ASN A 146 -32.04 5.92 3.49
C ASN A 146 -32.17 7.24 2.68
N THR A 147 -32.75 7.18 1.48
CA THR A 147 -32.84 8.31 0.52
C THR A 147 -33.56 9.54 1.05
N ARG A 148 -34.40 9.39 2.09
CA ARG A 148 -35.04 10.53 2.78
C ARG A 148 -34.04 11.45 3.51
N TYR A 149 -32.82 10.99 3.75
CA TYR A 149 -31.76 11.74 4.42
C TYR A 149 -30.68 12.15 3.41
N GLY A 150 -30.23 13.41 3.43
CA GLY A 150 -29.27 13.92 2.44
C GLY A 150 -28.33 15.02 2.90
N GLN A 151 -28.43 15.47 4.16
CA GLN A 151 -27.61 16.56 4.70
C GLN A 151 -26.91 16.17 6.01
N THR A 152 -26.68 14.87 6.19
CA THR A 152 -26.21 14.27 7.43
C THR A 152 -25.16 13.19 7.13
N VAL A 153 -24.33 12.91 8.13
CA VAL A 153 -23.46 11.74 8.18
C VAL A 153 -23.77 10.97 9.47
N ASP A 154 -23.80 9.63 9.38
CA ASP A 154 -24.08 8.77 10.52
C ASP A 154 -22.86 7.92 10.86
N ILE A 155 -22.39 8.00 12.11
CA ILE A 155 -21.32 7.16 12.64
C ILE A 155 -21.88 5.80 13.01
N TRP A 156 -21.27 4.74 12.50
CA TRP A 156 -21.58 3.40 12.97
C TRP A 156 -20.96 3.18 14.36
N MET A 157 -21.81 2.80 15.31
CA MET A 157 -21.43 2.43 16.67
C MET A 157 -21.93 1.02 16.98
N LYS A 158 -21.20 0.29 17.83
CA LYS A 158 -21.58 -1.07 18.20
C LYS A 158 -22.74 -1.07 19.18
N ASP A 159 -22.62 -0.24 20.20
CA ASP A 159 -23.56 -0.20 21.31
C ASP A 159 -24.76 0.70 21.01
N TYR A 160 -25.95 0.17 21.23
CA TYR A 160 -27.20 0.89 20.96
C TYR A 160 -27.38 2.10 21.87
N ASP A 161 -27.07 1.95 23.16
CA ASP A 161 -27.27 3.01 24.14
C ASP A 161 -26.28 4.14 23.92
N GLN A 162 -25.04 3.82 23.52
CA GLN A 162 -24.05 4.82 23.09
C GLN A 162 -24.52 5.58 21.86
N ALA A 163 -25.00 4.90 20.81
CA ALA A 163 -25.52 5.55 19.61
C ALA A 163 -26.70 6.48 19.94
N ARG A 164 -27.57 6.06 20.86
CA ARG A 164 -28.70 6.87 21.33
C ARG A 164 -28.26 8.09 22.13
N GLN A 165 -27.29 7.94 23.04
CA GLN A 165 -26.77 9.03 23.86
C GLN A 165 -25.96 10.04 23.06
N PHE A 166 -25.29 9.60 21.98
CA PHE A 166 -24.54 10.46 21.08
C PHE A 166 -25.37 11.62 20.53
N GLY A 167 -26.63 11.32 20.18
CA GLY A 167 -27.60 12.31 19.70
C GLY A 167 -27.21 12.89 18.34
N ARG A 168 -27.66 14.12 18.06
CA ARG A 168 -27.38 14.85 16.83
C ARG A 168 -26.50 16.05 17.12
N GLN A 169 -25.36 16.14 16.46
CA GLN A 169 -24.34 17.17 16.68
C GLN A 169 -24.05 17.94 15.40
N TYR A 170 -23.71 19.22 15.51
CA TYR A 170 -23.27 20.03 14.37
C TYR A 170 -21.79 20.33 14.53
N THR A 171 -20.98 19.92 13.54
CA THR A 171 -19.52 20.03 13.60
C THR A 171 -18.94 20.30 12.21
N ILE A 172 -17.64 20.60 12.19
CA ILE A 172 -16.81 20.54 10.99
C ILE A 172 -16.39 19.08 10.74
N MET A 173 -16.52 18.65 9.49
CA MET A 173 -15.95 17.42 8.96
C MET A 173 -14.81 17.77 8.00
N GLU A 174 -13.67 17.11 8.19
CA GLU A 174 -12.48 17.21 7.36
C GLU A 174 -12.43 16.05 6.38
N ILE A 175 -12.26 16.33 5.09
CA ILE A 175 -12.08 15.31 4.05
C ILE A 175 -10.58 15.21 3.74
N LEU A 176 -10.00 14.00 3.81
CA LEU A 176 -8.56 13.76 3.67
C LEU A 176 -8.15 13.36 2.26
#